data_AF-A0A520J026-F1
#
_entry.id   AF-A0A520J026-F1
#
_cell.length_a   1.000
_cell.length_b   1.000
_cell.length_c   1.000
_cell.angle_alpha   90.00
_cell.angle_beta   90.00
_cell.angle_gamma   90.00
#
_symmetry.space_group_name_H-M   'P 1'
#
loop_
_entity.id
_entity.type
_entity.pdbx_description
1 polymer ?
#
loop_
_entity_poly.entity_id
_entity_poly.type
_entity_poly.pdbx_seq_one_letter_code
_entity_poly.pdbx_strand_id
1 'polypeptide(L)'
;AKQVIFQKVRDAERERQYEEFKDRMGEIITGVVKRVEFGHVVVDLGRAEGVIRRDQQIPREVVRVNDRIRSLILNVRRENRGPQIFLSRAHPDFMKKLFAQEVPEIYDGIIEIKAAARDPGSRAKIGVISHDSSIDPVGACVGMKGSRVQAVVQEMQGEKIDIIPWSPDTATFVVNALQPASVSRVVIDEEEDRIEVVVPDDQLSLAIGRRGQNVRLASQLTAKAIDILTEADASEKRQKEFVERSALFEKELDVDETLAQLLVAEGFGSLEEVAYVGVDEIASIEGFDDDLAAELQSRATEALDRRESTNREERRSLGVDDALAALPHLNEAMLVTLGKAGIKTLDDLADLATDELIQKKRQEQRRRAEDAPKRVEDKGGVLGEYGLSEAQGNEIIMAARAHWFEDEPTAEADAEDAPAADASEEKDA
;
A
#
# COMPACT_ATOMS: atom_id res chain seq x y z
N ALA A 1 -26.43 -50.48 6.93
CA ALA A 1 -25.11 -50.91 6.37
C ALA A 1 -24.81 -50.26 5.01
N LYS A 2 -25.60 -50.50 3.95
CA LYS A 2 -25.34 -49.97 2.59
C LYS A 2 -25.21 -48.45 2.52
N GLN A 3 -26.12 -47.69 3.13
CA GLN A 3 -26.05 -46.21 3.18
C GLN A 3 -24.78 -45.68 3.87
N VAL A 4 -24.36 -46.30 4.98
CA VAL A 4 -23.16 -45.89 5.73
C VAL A 4 -21.88 -46.14 4.92
N ILE A 5 -21.82 -47.25 4.18
CA ILE A 5 -20.69 -47.54 3.27
C ILE A 5 -20.63 -46.52 2.13
N PHE A 6 -21.75 -46.20 1.49
CA PHE A 6 -21.81 -45.17 0.45
C PHE A 6 -21.40 -43.78 0.96
N GLN A 7 -21.76 -43.45 2.20
CA GLN A 7 -21.36 -42.18 2.82
C GLN A 7 -19.84 -42.15 3.06
N LYS A 8 -19.27 -43.21 3.66
CA LYS A 8 -17.81 -43.31 3.86
C LYS A 8 -17.02 -43.26 2.55
N VAL A 9 -17.53 -43.87 1.48
CA VAL A 9 -16.89 -43.81 0.15
C VAL A 9 -16.92 -42.39 -0.41
N ARG A 10 -18.06 -41.68 -0.30
CA ARG A 10 -18.15 -40.27 -0.72
C ARG A 10 -17.27 -39.34 0.09
N ASP A 11 -17.18 -39.57 1.39
CA ASP A 11 -16.34 -38.75 2.27
C ASP A 11 -14.85 -38.98 1.96
N ALA A 12 -14.45 -40.22 1.68
CA ALA A 12 -13.09 -40.52 1.21
C ALA A 12 -12.78 -39.92 -0.17
N GLU A 13 -13.75 -39.91 -1.09
CA GLU A 13 -13.59 -39.28 -2.41
C GLU A 13 -13.43 -37.76 -2.30
N ARG A 14 -14.22 -37.10 -1.44
CA ARG A 14 -14.10 -35.66 -1.15
C ARG A 14 -12.77 -35.30 -0.51
N GLU A 15 -12.31 -36.09 0.45
CA GLU A 15 -11.00 -35.85 1.08
C GLU A 15 -9.88 -35.97 0.06
N ARG A 16 -9.94 -37.00 -0.81
CA ARG A 16 -8.97 -37.17 -1.90
C ARG A 16 -8.97 -35.99 -2.87
N GLN A 17 -10.14 -35.46 -3.22
CA GLN A 17 -10.25 -34.26 -4.06
C GLN A 17 -9.60 -33.06 -3.37
N TYR A 18 -9.86 -32.83 -2.08
CA TYR A 18 -9.25 -31.73 -1.35
C TYR A 18 -7.71 -31.84 -1.35
N GLU A 19 -7.19 -33.01 -1.00
CA GLU A 19 -5.75 -33.28 -0.93
C GLU A 19 -5.07 -33.11 -2.30
N GLU A 20 -5.77 -33.36 -3.41
CA GLU A 20 -5.23 -33.16 -4.76
C GLU A 20 -5.08 -31.67 -5.14
N PHE A 21 -5.98 -30.81 -4.66
CA PHE A 21 -6.03 -29.40 -5.09
C PHE A 21 -5.47 -28.40 -4.07
N LYS A 22 -5.37 -28.76 -2.79
CA LYS A 22 -4.91 -27.84 -1.73
C LYS A 22 -3.51 -27.26 -2.00
N ASP A 23 -2.61 -28.07 -2.56
CA ASP A 23 -1.21 -27.67 -2.82
C ASP A 23 -1.03 -27.02 -4.20
N ARG A 24 -2.11 -26.94 -4.99
CA ARG A 24 -2.12 -26.40 -6.35
C ARG A 24 -2.66 -24.97 -6.43
N MET A 25 -2.81 -24.30 -5.27
CA MET A 25 -3.21 -22.90 -5.23
C MET A 25 -2.19 -22.04 -6.00
N GLY A 26 -2.69 -21.12 -6.83
CA GLY A 26 -1.86 -20.31 -7.70
C GLY A 26 -1.46 -20.96 -9.04
N GLU A 27 -1.89 -22.19 -9.32
CA GLU A 27 -1.70 -22.81 -10.64
C GLU A 27 -2.82 -22.44 -11.63
N ILE A 28 -2.49 -22.45 -12.92
CA ILE A 28 -3.48 -22.41 -13.99
C ILE A 28 -4.00 -23.82 -14.23
N ILE A 29 -5.31 -23.98 -14.18
CA ILE A 29 -6.02 -25.20 -14.55
C ILE A 29 -6.94 -24.96 -15.74
N THR A 30 -7.08 -25.97 -16.59
CA THR A 30 -8.04 -25.98 -17.68
C THR A 30 -9.22 -26.86 -17.31
N GLY A 31 -10.44 -26.37 -17.53
CA GLY A 31 -11.66 -27.16 -17.35
C GLY A 31 -12.70 -26.87 -18.43
N VAL A 32 -13.85 -27.53 -18.32
CA VAL A 32 -14.99 -27.36 -19.23
C VAL A 32 -16.15 -26.74 -18.49
N VAL A 33 -16.74 -25.68 -19.02
CA VAL A 33 -17.88 -25.01 -18.41
C VAL A 33 -19.08 -25.95 -18.40
N LYS A 34 -19.55 -26.33 -17.22
CA LYS A 34 -20.68 -27.24 -17.04
C LYS A 34 -22.01 -26.49 -17.01
N ARG A 35 -22.06 -25.35 -16.33
CA ARG A 35 -23.25 -24.50 -16.19
C ARG A 35 -22.89 -23.09 -15.78
N VAL A 36 -23.78 -22.14 -16.09
CA VAL A 36 -23.70 -20.74 -15.69
C VAL A 36 -24.95 -20.42 -14.88
N GLU A 37 -24.79 -20.14 -13.58
CA GLU A 37 -25.88 -19.99 -12.62
C GLU A 37 -25.80 -18.64 -11.91
N PHE A 38 -26.84 -17.80 -12.01
CA PHE A 38 -26.92 -16.50 -11.32
C PHE A 38 -25.66 -15.61 -11.46
N GLY A 39 -24.93 -15.75 -12.58
CA GLY A 39 -23.68 -15.02 -12.84
C GLY A 39 -22.41 -15.69 -12.29
N HIS A 40 -22.49 -16.90 -11.73
CA HIS A 40 -21.36 -17.76 -11.43
C HIS A 40 -21.15 -18.78 -12.55
N VAL A 41 -19.91 -19.15 -12.80
CA VAL A 41 -19.55 -20.18 -13.79
C VAL A 41 -19.05 -21.41 -13.04
N VAL A 42 -19.70 -22.55 -13.25
CA VAL A 42 -19.25 -23.84 -12.70
C VAL A 42 -18.47 -24.56 -13.78
N VAL A 43 -17.23 -24.91 -13.46
CA VAL A 43 -16.26 -25.52 -14.36
C VAL A 43 -15.97 -26.94 -13.88
N ASP A 44 -16.11 -27.90 -14.79
CA ASP A 44 -15.70 -29.28 -14.58
C ASP A 44 -14.18 -29.41 -14.77
N LEU A 45 -13.49 -29.86 -13.73
CA LEU A 45 -12.05 -30.12 -13.72
C LEU A 45 -11.74 -31.62 -13.90
N GLY A 46 -12.75 -32.42 -14.26
CA GLY A 46 -12.69 -33.87 -14.47
C GLY A 46 -12.90 -34.67 -13.19
N ARG A 47 -12.16 -34.35 -12.13
CA ARG A 47 -12.27 -35.04 -10.83
C ARG A 47 -13.04 -34.26 -9.76
N ALA A 48 -13.19 -32.95 -9.95
CA ALA A 48 -13.87 -32.04 -9.03
C ALA A 48 -14.54 -30.91 -9.83
N GLU A 49 -15.40 -30.15 -9.16
CA GLU A 49 -16.02 -28.95 -9.73
C GLU A 49 -15.34 -27.70 -9.15
N GLY A 50 -14.99 -26.76 -10.03
CA GLY A 50 -14.53 -25.43 -9.66
C GLY A 50 -15.63 -24.39 -9.90
N VAL A 51 -15.58 -23.31 -9.14
CA VAL A 51 -16.51 -22.18 -9.27
C VAL A 51 -15.76 -20.88 -9.52
N ILE A 52 -16.10 -20.20 -10.62
CA ILE A 52 -15.66 -18.82 -10.86
C ILE A 52 -16.79 -17.89 -10.43
N ARG A 53 -16.58 -17.17 -9.33
CA ARG A 53 -17.55 -16.17 -8.85
C ARG A 53 -17.64 -14.99 -9.81
N ARG A 54 -18.72 -14.21 -9.72
CA ARG A 54 -18.99 -13.10 -10.65
C ARG A 54 -17.91 -12.01 -10.58
N ASP A 55 -17.42 -11.74 -9.38
CA ASP A 55 -16.32 -10.80 -9.10
C ASP A 55 -14.95 -11.33 -9.56
N GLN A 56 -14.84 -12.65 -9.77
CA GLN A 56 -13.62 -13.31 -10.22
C GLN A 56 -13.61 -13.64 -11.72
N GLN A 57 -14.64 -13.22 -12.45
CA GLN A 57 -14.72 -13.33 -13.92
C GLN A 57 -14.15 -12.08 -14.59
N ILE A 58 -13.71 -12.21 -15.84
CA ILE A 58 -13.38 -11.05 -16.66
C ILE A 58 -14.70 -10.34 -17.04
N PRO A 59 -14.86 -9.04 -16.74
CA PRO A 59 -16.07 -8.32 -17.12
C PRO A 59 -16.36 -8.41 -18.62
N ARG A 60 -17.63 -8.68 -18.97
CA ARG A 60 -18.13 -8.80 -20.36
C ARG A 60 -17.58 -10.00 -21.16
N GLU A 61 -16.83 -10.89 -20.52
CA GLU A 61 -16.50 -12.18 -21.11
C GLU A 61 -17.78 -13.02 -21.30
N VAL A 62 -17.98 -13.54 -22.51
CA VAL A 62 -19.14 -14.39 -22.83
C VAL A 62 -18.71 -15.84 -22.67
N VAL A 63 -19.07 -16.44 -21.53
CA VAL A 63 -18.82 -17.85 -21.24
C VAL A 63 -20.05 -18.69 -21.53
N ARG A 64 -19.92 -19.74 -22.35
CA ARG A 64 -21.01 -20.66 -22.69
C ARG A 64 -20.77 -22.04 -22.11
N VAL A 65 -21.85 -22.79 -21.96
CA VAL A 65 -21.79 -24.20 -21.57
C VAL A 65 -21.01 -24.98 -22.62
N ASN A 66 -20.14 -25.88 -22.16
CA ASN A 66 -19.16 -26.67 -22.92
C ASN A 66 -17.94 -25.91 -23.45
N ASP A 67 -17.78 -24.62 -23.15
CA ASP A 67 -16.53 -23.92 -23.47
C ASP A 67 -15.38 -24.46 -22.62
N ARG A 68 -14.18 -24.55 -23.21
CA ARG A 68 -12.94 -24.83 -22.46
C ARG A 68 -12.43 -23.52 -21.92
N ILE A 69 -12.15 -23.47 -20.62
CA ILE A 69 -11.74 -22.25 -19.94
C ILE A 69 -10.51 -22.53 -19.08
N ARG A 70 -9.50 -21.66 -19.19
CA ARG A 70 -8.35 -21.64 -18.29
C ARG A 70 -8.66 -20.75 -17.09
N SER A 71 -8.20 -21.08 -15.89
CA SER A 71 -8.42 -20.25 -14.70
C SER A 71 -7.33 -20.48 -13.69
N LEU A 72 -7.06 -19.48 -12.86
CA LEU A 72 -6.21 -19.61 -11.69
C LEU A 72 -6.98 -20.31 -10.56
N ILE A 73 -6.37 -21.27 -9.88
CA ILE A 73 -6.90 -21.80 -8.61
C ILE A 73 -6.62 -20.75 -7.53
N LEU A 74 -7.64 -20.02 -7.11
CA LEU A 74 -7.51 -18.92 -6.14
C LEU A 74 -7.50 -19.45 -4.70
N ASN A 75 -8.39 -20.38 -4.37
CA ASN A 75 -8.53 -20.90 -3.01
C ASN A 75 -9.24 -22.27 -3.04
N VAL A 76 -8.83 -23.19 -2.19
CA VAL A 76 -9.48 -24.49 -2.02
C VAL A 76 -9.97 -24.63 -0.58
N ARG A 77 -11.29 -24.67 -0.38
CA ARG A 77 -11.92 -24.74 0.94
C ARG A 77 -12.55 -26.10 1.19
N ARG A 78 -12.41 -26.61 2.42
CA ARG A 78 -13.15 -27.79 2.89
C ARG A 78 -14.57 -27.35 3.28
N GLU A 79 -15.57 -28.01 2.72
CA GLU A 79 -16.96 -27.86 3.16
C GLU A 79 -17.62 -29.21 3.39
N ASN A 80 -18.68 -29.21 4.22
CA ASN A 80 -19.45 -30.40 4.57
C ASN A 80 -20.06 -31.13 3.35
N ARG A 81 -20.22 -30.42 2.22
CA ARG A 81 -20.78 -30.97 0.97
C ARG A 81 -19.72 -31.41 -0.05
N GLY A 82 -18.43 -31.25 0.26
CA GLY A 82 -17.29 -31.50 -0.63
C GLY A 82 -16.38 -30.28 -0.72
N PRO A 83 -15.12 -30.45 -1.16
CA PRO A 83 -14.21 -29.32 -1.32
C PRO A 83 -14.73 -28.35 -2.39
N GLN A 84 -14.71 -27.06 -2.07
CA GLN A 84 -15.00 -26.00 -3.03
C GLN A 84 -13.68 -25.42 -3.57
N ILE A 85 -13.51 -25.51 -4.88
CA ILE A 85 -12.34 -24.96 -5.58
C ILE A 85 -12.76 -23.63 -6.20
N PHE A 86 -12.32 -22.52 -5.61
CA PHE A 86 -12.54 -21.19 -6.14
C PHE A 86 -11.53 -20.90 -7.24
N LEU A 87 -12.06 -20.56 -8.41
CA LEU A 87 -11.29 -20.23 -9.59
C LEU A 87 -11.39 -18.72 -9.85
N SER A 88 -10.33 -18.13 -10.41
CA SER A 88 -10.31 -16.74 -10.83
C SER A 88 -9.69 -16.55 -12.21
N ARG A 89 -10.33 -15.70 -13.00
CA ARG A 89 -9.77 -15.14 -14.25
C ARG A 89 -9.48 -13.65 -14.12
N ALA A 90 -9.94 -13.00 -13.04
CA ALA A 90 -9.74 -11.58 -12.78
C ALA A 90 -8.45 -11.28 -11.99
N HIS A 91 -7.94 -12.24 -11.22
CA HIS A 91 -6.74 -12.03 -10.38
C HIS A 91 -5.49 -11.68 -11.22
N PRO A 92 -4.61 -10.75 -10.78
CA PRO A 92 -3.37 -10.42 -11.50
C PRO A 92 -2.45 -11.62 -11.74
N ASP A 93 -2.40 -12.57 -10.79
CA ASP A 93 -1.53 -13.75 -10.94
C ASP A 93 -1.94 -14.68 -12.07
N PHE A 94 -3.22 -14.64 -12.50
CA PHE A 94 -3.63 -15.37 -13.69
C PHE A 94 -2.84 -14.90 -14.91
N MET A 95 -2.66 -13.58 -15.07
CA MET A 95 -1.85 -12.99 -16.13
C MET A 95 -0.37 -13.38 -15.98
N LYS A 96 0.19 -13.29 -14.77
CA LYS A 96 1.61 -13.65 -14.53
C LYS A 96 1.89 -15.10 -14.93
N LYS A 97 1.00 -16.02 -14.57
CA LYS A 97 1.13 -17.45 -14.90
C LYS A 97 0.93 -17.72 -16.39
N LEU A 98 0.08 -16.96 -17.09
CA LEU A 98 -0.03 -17.03 -18.55
C LEU A 98 1.26 -16.57 -19.23
N PHE A 99 1.87 -15.48 -18.76
CA PHE A 99 3.18 -15.03 -19.25
C PHE A 99 4.27 -16.07 -19.00
N ALA A 100 4.29 -16.72 -17.82
CA ALA A 100 5.24 -17.79 -17.54
C ALA A 100 5.08 -19.02 -18.46
N GLN A 101 3.87 -19.29 -18.98
CA GLN A 101 3.65 -20.35 -19.98
C GLN A 101 4.08 -19.94 -21.40
N GLU A 102 3.96 -18.66 -21.73
CA GLU A 102 4.22 -18.13 -23.08
C GLU A 102 5.68 -17.67 -23.29
N VAL A 103 6.38 -17.28 -22.21
CA VAL A 103 7.73 -16.72 -22.23
C VAL A 103 8.68 -17.68 -21.47
N PRO A 104 9.49 -18.49 -22.18
CA PRO A 104 10.43 -19.43 -21.56
C PRO A 104 11.39 -18.75 -20.58
N GLU A 105 11.84 -17.54 -20.89
CA GLU A 105 12.76 -16.76 -20.05
C GLU A 105 12.14 -16.43 -18.67
N ILE A 106 10.81 -16.31 -18.58
CA ILE A 106 10.10 -16.16 -17.30
C ILE A 106 9.98 -17.51 -16.58
N TYR A 107 9.72 -18.59 -17.31
CA TYR A 107 9.65 -19.93 -16.74
C TYR A 107 10.98 -20.37 -16.11
N ASP A 108 12.09 -20.08 -16.79
CA ASP A 108 13.45 -20.40 -16.35
C ASP A 108 13.97 -19.45 -15.25
N GLY A 109 13.19 -18.42 -14.89
CA GLY A 109 13.54 -17.45 -13.85
C GLY A 109 14.61 -16.43 -14.28
N ILE A 110 14.94 -16.35 -15.56
CA ILE A 110 15.86 -15.33 -16.12
C ILE A 110 15.20 -13.96 -16.06
N ILE A 111 13.92 -13.90 -16.43
CA ILE A 111 13.09 -12.70 -16.31
C ILE A 111 12.09 -12.89 -15.17
N GLU A 112 11.99 -11.89 -14.31
CA GLU A 112 11.06 -11.88 -13.19
C GLU A 112 10.00 -10.78 -13.37
N ILE A 113 8.73 -11.14 -13.16
CA ILE A 113 7.63 -10.16 -13.06
C ILE A 113 7.58 -9.65 -11.62
N LYS A 114 8.19 -8.49 -11.35
CA LYS A 114 8.27 -7.86 -10.02
C LYS A 114 6.94 -7.29 -9.56
N ALA A 115 6.17 -6.71 -10.47
CA ALA A 115 4.90 -6.06 -10.14
C ALA A 115 3.86 -6.29 -11.24
N ALA A 116 2.59 -6.37 -10.85
CA ALA A 116 1.47 -6.44 -11.80
C ALA A 116 0.26 -5.68 -11.25
N ALA A 117 -0.25 -4.75 -12.05
CA ALA A 117 -1.47 -4.02 -11.78
C ALA A 117 -2.48 -4.29 -12.89
N ARG A 118 -3.75 -4.52 -12.52
CA ARG A 118 -4.73 -5.02 -13.48
C ARG A 118 -6.12 -4.43 -13.23
N ASP A 119 -6.74 -3.98 -14.32
CA ASP A 119 -8.16 -3.66 -14.42
C ASP A 119 -8.79 -4.69 -15.38
N PRO A 120 -9.35 -5.80 -14.83
CA PRO A 120 -9.71 -6.98 -15.61
C PRO A 120 -10.62 -6.66 -16.80
N GLY A 121 -10.28 -7.20 -17.97
CA GLY A 121 -11.04 -7.01 -19.21
C GLY A 121 -10.89 -5.63 -19.85
N SER A 122 -10.03 -4.76 -19.32
CA SER A 122 -9.74 -3.45 -19.91
C SER A 122 -8.25 -3.26 -20.15
N ARG A 123 -7.45 -3.14 -19.08
CA ARG A 123 -6.03 -2.81 -19.18
C ARG A 123 -5.24 -3.34 -17.99
N ALA A 124 -4.01 -3.76 -18.23
CA ALA A 124 -3.06 -4.15 -17.21
C ALA A 124 -1.67 -3.57 -17.50
N LYS A 125 -0.85 -3.47 -16.45
CA LYS A 125 0.56 -3.13 -16.50
C LYS A 125 1.36 -4.20 -15.76
N ILE A 126 2.49 -4.61 -16.32
CA ILE A 126 3.45 -5.50 -15.64
C ILE A 126 4.84 -4.90 -15.65
N GLY A 127 5.50 -4.91 -14.49
CA GLY A 127 6.90 -4.52 -14.33
C GLY A 127 7.79 -5.75 -14.38
N VAL A 128 8.69 -5.80 -15.36
CA VAL A 128 9.61 -6.92 -15.59
C VAL A 128 11.07 -6.50 -15.45
N ILE A 129 11.88 -7.36 -14.85
CA ILE A 129 13.34 -7.21 -14.76
C ILE A 129 14.00 -8.48 -15.26
N SER A 130 15.16 -8.35 -15.91
CA SER A 130 16.02 -9.47 -16.27
C SER A 130 17.16 -9.59 -15.26
N HIS A 131 17.44 -10.81 -14.81
CA HIS A 131 18.63 -11.16 -14.03
C HIS A 131 19.86 -11.35 -14.93
N ASP A 132 19.67 -11.40 -16.24
CA ASP A 132 20.73 -11.42 -17.25
C ASP A 132 20.74 -10.12 -18.07
N SER A 133 21.84 -9.37 -17.97
CA SER A 133 22.02 -8.10 -18.68
C SER A 133 22.04 -8.22 -20.21
N SER A 134 22.27 -9.42 -20.75
CA SER A 134 22.27 -9.67 -22.20
C SER A 134 20.88 -9.82 -22.79
N ILE A 135 19.85 -9.96 -21.94
CA ILE A 135 18.46 -10.20 -22.34
C ILE A 135 17.62 -8.97 -22.02
N ASP A 136 16.98 -8.40 -23.04
CA ASP A 136 15.97 -7.35 -22.87
C ASP A 136 14.66 -7.99 -22.35
N PRO A 137 14.23 -7.68 -21.11
CA PRO A 137 13.04 -8.29 -20.54
C PRO A 137 11.75 -7.89 -21.28
N VAL A 138 11.67 -6.68 -21.81
CA VAL A 138 10.47 -6.20 -22.51
C VAL A 138 10.36 -6.88 -23.87
N GLY A 139 11.44 -6.85 -24.67
CA GLY A 139 11.49 -7.52 -25.96
C GLY A 139 11.24 -9.02 -25.88
N ALA A 140 11.76 -9.68 -24.85
CA ALA A 140 11.44 -11.07 -24.56
C ALA A 140 9.94 -11.26 -24.33
N CYS A 141 9.31 -10.53 -23.41
CA CYS A 141 7.89 -10.71 -23.14
C CYS A 141 6.96 -10.37 -24.32
N VAL A 142 7.37 -9.42 -25.17
CA VAL A 142 6.61 -9.04 -26.38
C VAL A 142 6.72 -10.11 -27.47
N GLY A 143 7.92 -10.64 -27.71
CA GLY A 143 8.19 -11.59 -28.79
C GLY A 143 8.14 -10.96 -30.19
N MET A 144 8.37 -11.77 -31.24
CA MET A 144 8.41 -11.29 -32.62
C MET A 144 7.09 -10.62 -33.01
N LYS A 145 7.12 -9.31 -33.29
CA LYS A 145 5.93 -8.49 -33.62
C LYS A 145 4.81 -8.60 -32.58
N GLY A 146 5.14 -8.83 -31.32
CA GLY A 146 4.15 -8.96 -30.25
C GLY A 146 3.47 -10.32 -30.16
N SER A 147 3.96 -11.36 -30.84
CA SER A 147 3.27 -12.66 -30.88
C SER A 147 2.96 -13.25 -29.50
N ARG A 148 3.90 -13.13 -28.55
CA ARG A 148 3.78 -13.68 -27.20
C ARG A 148 2.76 -12.90 -26.38
N VAL A 149 2.91 -11.57 -26.31
CA VAL A 149 1.93 -10.73 -25.59
C VAL A 149 0.53 -10.84 -26.20
N GLN A 150 0.39 -10.96 -27.52
CA GLN A 150 -0.91 -11.12 -28.18
C GLN A 150 -1.60 -12.44 -27.81
N ALA A 151 -0.85 -13.53 -27.62
CA ALA A 151 -1.42 -14.81 -27.16
C ALA A 151 -2.04 -14.68 -25.75
N VAL A 152 -1.36 -13.97 -24.85
CA VAL A 152 -1.87 -13.68 -23.50
C VAL A 152 -3.07 -12.72 -23.57
N VAL A 153 -3.00 -11.65 -24.36
CA VAL A 153 -4.10 -10.69 -24.58
C VAL A 153 -5.36 -11.41 -25.10
N GLN A 154 -5.19 -12.36 -26.02
CA GLN A 154 -6.30 -13.14 -26.59
C GLN A 154 -6.97 -14.03 -25.52
N GLU A 155 -6.19 -14.71 -24.68
CA GLU A 155 -6.74 -15.49 -23.56
C GLU A 155 -7.51 -14.61 -22.57
N MET A 156 -7.10 -13.35 -22.44
CA MET A 156 -7.66 -12.34 -21.53
C MET A 156 -8.78 -11.51 -22.17
N GLN A 157 -9.36 -11.99 -23.28
CA GLN A 157 -10.49 -11.36 -23.98
C GLN A 157 -10.21 -9.94 -24.48
N GLY A 158 -8.99 -9.68 -24.96
CA GLY A 158 -8.61 -8.39 -25.56
C GLY A 158 -8.22 -7.31 -24.54
N GLU A 159 -7.94 -7.70 -23.30
CA GLU A 159 -7.36 -6.82 -22.29
C GLU A 159 -6.02 -6.23 -22.78
N LYS A 160 -5.85 -4.90 -22.74
CA LYS A 160 -4.60 -4.26 -23.18
C LYS A 160 -3.51 -4.41 -22.14
N ILE A 161 -2.40 -5.04 -22.47
CA ILE A 161 -1.30 -5.28 -21.52
C ILE A 161 -0.10 -4.39 -21.91
N ASP A 162 0.28 -3.49 -21.01
CA ASP A 162 1.53 -2.73 -21.13
C ASP A 162 2.63 -3.47 -20.35
N ILE A 163 3.77 -3.70 -20.99
CA ILE A 163 4.94 -4.34 -20.39
C ILE A 163 6.00 -3.26 -20.22
N ILE A 164 6.42 -3.03 -18.98
CA ILE A 164 7.37 -1.96 -18.66
C ILE A 164 8.61 -2.52 -17.97
N PRO A 165 9.79 -1.93 -18.19
CA PRO A 165 10.98 -2.29 -17.45
C PRO A 165 10.83 -1.83 -15.99
N TRP A 166 10.95 -2.77 -15.07
CA TRP A 166 11.02 -2.50 -13.65
C TRP A 166 12.41 -1.96 -13.28
N SER A 167 12.45 -0.98 -12.40
CA SER A 167 13.68 -0.38 -11.88
C SER A 167 13.64 -0.39 -10.35
N PRO A 168 14.77 -0.65 -9.67
CA PRO A 168 14.87 -0.46 -8.24
C PRO A 168 14.81 1.03 -7.85
N ASP A 169 15.19 1.93 -8.76
CA ASP A 169 14.99 3.36 -8.58
C ASP A 169 13.51 3.73 -8.81
N THR A 170 12.85 4.20 -7.75
CA THR A 170 11.43 4.54 -7.73
C THR A 170 11.09 5.62 -8.76
N ALA A 171 11.94 6.65 -8.93
CA ALA A 171 11.68 7.72 -9.87
C ALA A 171 11.61 7.18 -11.30
N THR A 172 12.63 6.41 -11.71
CA THR A 172 12.66 5.74 -13.02
C THR A 172 11.47 4.80 -13.20
N PHE A 173 11.12 4.02 -12.18
CA PHE A 173 10.01 3.07 -12.28
C PHE A 173 8.66 3.77 -12.45
N VAL A 174 8.42 4.90 -11.77
CA VAL A 174 7.21 5.72 -11.93
C VAL A 174 7.10 6.30 -13.33
N VAL A 175 8.20 6.83 -13.88
CA VAL A 175 8.24 7.33 -15.26
C VAL A 175 7.85 6.22 -16.25
N ASN A 176 8.42 5.03 -16.07
CA ASN A 176 8.07 3.87 -16.90
C ASN A 176 6.61 3.45 -16.72
N ALA A 177 6.07 3.52 -15.51
CA ALA A 177 4.70 3.13 -15.19
C ALA A 177 3.64 4.04 -15.83
N LEU A 178 3.96 5.32 -16.02
CA LEU A 178 3.06 6.31 -16.63
C LEU A 178 3.04 6.27 -18.16
N GLN A 179 3.90 5.48 -18.80
CA GLN A 179 3.87 5.28 -20.26
C GLN A 179 2.45 4.92 -20.74
N PRO A 180 1.98 5.55 -21.84
CA PRO A 180 2.74 6.28 -22.86
C PRO A 180 2.96 7.79 -22.63
N ALA A 181 2.51 8.36 -21.50
CA ALA A 181 2.70 9.79 -21.26
C ALA A 181 4.16 10.11 -20.92
N SER A 182 4.67 11.23 -21.45
CA SER A 182 5.99 11.74 -21.08
C SER A 182 5.94 12.55 -19.80
N VAL A 183 6.91 12.33 -18.92
CA VAL A 183 7.05 12.98 -17.62
C VAL A 183 8.17 14.01 -17.67
N SER A 184 7.90 15.24 -17.19
CA SER A 184 8.91 16.30 -17.10
C SER A 184 9.77 16.16 -15.84
N ARG A 185 9.13 15.92 -14.68
CA ARG A 185 9.80 15.87 -13.38
C ARG A 185 9.04 14.95 -12.42
N VAL A 186 9.77 14.26 -11.55
CA VAL A 186 9.21 13.46 -10.45
C VAL A 186 9.74 14.04 -9.14
N VAL A 187 8.85 14.30 -8.20
CA VAL A 187 9.15 14.69 -6.82
C VAL A 187 8.61 13.59 -5.92
N ILE A 188 9.48 13.03 -5.10
CA ILE A 188 9.14 11.94 -4.19
C ILE A 188 9.08 12.54 -2.79
N ASP A 189 7.96 12.33 -2.11
CA ASP A 189 7.80 12.58 -0.70
C ASP A 189 7.94 11.24 0.04
N GLU A 190 9.05 11.09 0.77
CA GLU A 190 9.36 9.85 1.50
C GLU A 190 8.52 9.70 2.77
N GLU A 191 8.03 10.80 3.35
CA GLU A 191 7.22 10.78 4.57
C GLU A 191 5.76 10.40 4.27
N GLU A 192 5.21 10.87 3.15
CA GLU A 192 3.81 10.63 2.79
C GLU A 192 3.56 9.41 1.90
N ASP A 193 4.59 8.65 1.51
CA ASP A 193 4.51 7.58 0.49
C ASP A 193 3.86 8.07 -0.83
N ARG A 194 4.06 9.36 -1.13
CA ARG A 194 3.39 10.09 -2.19
C ARG A 194 4.40 10.57 -3.23
N ILE A 195 4.00 10.52 -4.49
CA ILE A 195 4.84 10.88 -5.61
C ILE A 195 4.10 11.90 -6.46
N GLU A 196 4.65 13.10 -6.54
CA GLU A 196 4.15 14.15 -7.41
C GLU A 196 4.88 14.09 -8.75
N VAL A 197 4.11 13.92 -9.82
CA VAL A 197 4.61 13.81 -11.18
C VAL A 197 4.15 15.01 -11.98
N VAL A 198 5.12 15.77 -12.48
CA VAL A 198 4.88 16.91 -13.34
C VAL A 198 4.93 16.47 -14.79
N VAL A 199 3.87 16.78 -15.53
CA VAL A 199 3.74 16.49 -16.96
C VAL A 199 3.42 17.75 -17.76
N PRO A 200 3.76 17.80 -19.05
CA PRO A 200 3.29 18.85 -19.95
C PRO A 200 1.75 18.87 -20.05
N ASP A 201 1.17 20.03 -20.34
CA ASP A 201 -0.30 20.22 -20.41
C ASP A 201 -0.98 19.29 -21.42
N ASP A 202 -0.34 19.03 -22.57
CA ASP A 202 -0.83 18.14 -23.61
C ASP A 202 -0.81 16.65 -23.19
N GLN A 203 0.04 16.30 -22.22
CA GLN A 203 0.21 14.95 -21.70
C GLN A 203 -0.65 14.66 -20.47
N LEU A 204 -1.19 15.69 -19.79
CA LEU A 204 -1.99 15.54 -18.58
C LEU A 204 -3.14 14.54 -18.75
N SER A 205 -3.90 14.67 -19.84
CA SER A 205 -5.03 13.79 -20.14
C SER A 205 -4.59 12.34 -20.37
N LEU A 206 -3.43 12.14 -21.01
CA LEU A 206 -2.87 10.82 -21.29
C LEU A 206 -2.33 10.16 -20.02
N ALA A 207 -1.63 10.94 -19.19
CA ALA A 207 -1.03 10.50 -17.93
C ALA A 207 -2.11 10.05 -16.92
N ILE A 208 -3.20 10.79 -16.80
CA ILE A 208 -4.37 10.41 -15.99
C ILE A 208 -5.06 9.19 -16.64
N GLY A 209 -5.29 9.27 -17.95
CA GLY A 209 -6.02 8.27 -18.73
C GLY A 209 -7.54 8.30 -18.49
N ARG A 210 -8.29 7.51 -19.27
CA ARG A 210 -9.76 7.46 -19.20
C ARG A 210 -10.21 7.08 -17.79
N ARG A 211 -10.94 7.97 -17.10
CA ARG A 211 -11.38 7.80 -15.70
C ARG A 211 -10.20 7.52 -14.74
N GLY A 212 -9.01 8.08 -14.97
CA GLY A 212 -7.85 7.83 -14.12
C GLY A 212 -7.28 6.42 -14.21
N GLN A 213 -7.61 5.65 -15.26
CA GLN A 213 -7.16 4.27 -15.34
C GLN A 213 -5.64 4.16 -15.39
N ASN A 214 -4.94 5.07 -16.07
CA ASN A 214 -3.49 4.97 -16.22
C ASN A 214 -2.78 5.28 -14.90
N VAL A 215 -3.09 6.41 -14.27
CA VAL A 215 -2.53 6.78 -12.95
C VAL A 215 -2.85 5.76 -11.86
N ARG A 216 -4.07 5.19 -11.86
CA ARG A 216 -4.44 4.14 -10.90
C ARG A 216 -3.64 2.85 -11.11
N LEU A 217 -3.45 2.43 -12.37
CA LEU A 217 -2.63 1.25 -12.66
C LEU A 217 -1.16 1.50 -12.32
N ALA A 218 -0.63 2.70 -12.59
CA ALA A 218 0.72 3.07 -12.21
C ALA A 218 0.91 3.06 -10.69
N SER A 219 -0.02 3.68 -9.94
CA SER A 219 0.00 3.70 -8.47
C SER A 219 -0.09 2.30 -7.85
N GLN A 220 -0.95 1.42 -8.38
CA GLN A 220 -1.02 0.02 -7.96
C GLN A 220 0.26 -0.77 -8.29
N LEU A 221 0.94 -0.42 -9.38
CA LEU A 221 2.14 -1.10 -9.84
C LEU A 221 3.37 -0.70 -9.03
N THR A 222 3.47 0.57 -8.64
CA THR A 222 4.55 1.12 -7.82
C THR A 222 4.28 1.00 -6.32
N ALA A 223 3.05 0.65 -5.92
CA ALA A 223 2.57 0.65 -4.54
C ALA A 223 2.72 2.02 -3.84
N LYS A 224 2.68 3.12 -4.61
CA LYS A 224 2.80 4.50 -4.13
C LYS A 224 1.63 5.34 -4.61
N ALA A 225 1.21 6.35 -3.85
CA ALA A 225 0.21 7.30 -4.32
C ALA A 225 0.85 8.23 -5.36
N ILE A 226 0.24 8.36 -6.55
CA ILE A 226 0.77 9.19 -7.64
C ILE A 226 -0.20 10.31 -7.94
N ASP A 227 0.27 11.55 -7.81
CA ASP A 227 -0.46 12.74 -8.16
C ASP A 227 0.17 13.42 -9.37
N ILE A 228 -0.67 13.76 -10.34
CA ILE A 228 -0.21 14.29 -11.62
C ILE A 228 -0.58 15.77 -11.68
N LEU A 229 0.45 16.61 -11.88
CA LEU A 229 0.34 18.07 -11.94
C LEU A 229 0.87 18.57 -13.28
N THR A 230 0.35 19.70 -13.75
CA THR A 230 0.97 20.44 -14.84
C THR A 230 2.19 21.23 -14.32
N GLU A 231 3.04 21.71 -15.23
CA GLU A 231 4.16 22.59 -14.86
C GLU A 231 3.67 23.88 -14.19
N ALA A 232 2.54 24.43 -14.65
CA ALA A 232 1.90 25.59 -14.05
C ALA A 232 1.38 25.29 -12.63
N ASP A 233 0.64 24.18 -12.45
CA ASP A 233 0.11 23.79 -11.12
C ASP A 233 1.25 23.53 -10.13
N ALA A 234 2.30 22.84 -10.58
CA ALA A 234 3.48 22.57 -9.75
C ALA A 234 4.27 23.84 -9.41
N SER A 235 4.26 24.85 -10.28
CA SER A 235 4.85 26.15 -9.97
C SER A 235 3.99 26.93 -8.97
N GLU A 236 2.68 26.94 -9.13
CA GLU A 236 1.75 27.63 -8.23
C GLU A 236 1.80 27.03 -6.82
N LYS A 237 1.82 25.69 -6.73
CA LYS A 237 1.95 24.97 -5.45
C LYS A 237 3.24 25.34 -4.73
N ARG A 238 4.39 25.29 -5.43
CA ARG A 238 5.68 25.70 -4.85
C ARG A 238 5.70 27.15 -4.41
N GLN A 239 5.08 28.06 -5.17
CA GLN A 239 4.99 29.46 -4.76
C GLN A 239 4.16 29.64 -3.48
N LYS A 240 3.05 28.90 -3.35
CA LYS A 240 2.23 28.90 -2.13
C LYS A 240 3.00 28.35 -0.94
N GLU A 241 3.63 27.18 -1.09
CA GLU A 241 4.48 26.57 -0.07
C GLU A 241 5.62 27.51 0.35
N PHE A 242 6.25 28.20 -0.61
CA PHE A 242 7.32 29.17 -0.34
C PHE A 242 6.83 30.35 0.51
N VAL A 243 5.67 30.91 0.17
CA VAL A 243 5.07 32.04 0.92
C VAL A 243 4.62 31.59 2.31
N GLU A 244 3.98 30.43 2.43
CA GLU A 244 3.52 29.88 3.71
C GLU A 244 4.69 29.58 4.66
N ARG A 245 5.75 28.95 4.16
CA ARG A 245 6.96 28.66 4.95
C ARG A 245 7.72 29.94 5.32
N SER A 246 7.81 30.90 4.41
CA SER A 246 8.45 32.19 4.71
C SER A 246 7.69 32.93 5.82
N ALA A 247 6.36 32.96 5.73
CA ALA A 247 5.52 33.58 6.77
C ALA A 247 5.61 32.84 8.12
N LEU A 248 5.76 31.51 8.09
CA LEU A 248 6.02 30.71 9.29
C LEU A 248 7.34 31.14 9.96
N PHE A 249 8.43 31.21 9.19
CA PHE A 249 9.73 31.60 9.74
C PHE A 249 9.76 33.06 10.20
N GLU A 250 9.20 33.99 9.42
CA GLU A 250 9.08 35.40 9.81
C GLU A 250 8.40 35.53 11.18
N LYS A 251 7.27 34.83 11.37
CA LYS A 251 6.48 34.90 12.60
C LYS A 251 7.13 34.18 13.79
N GLU A 252 7.64 32.97 13.59
CA GLU A 252 8.08 32.11 14.70
C GLU A 252 9.53 32.39 15.10
N LEU A 253 10.39 32.79 14.14
CA LEU A 253 11.79 33.15 14.40
C LEU A 253 11.99 34.66 14.61
N ASP A 254 10.94 35.48 14.45
CA ASP A 254 11.00 36.95 14.56
C ASP A 254 12.11 37.56 13.69
N VAL A 255 12.14 37.13 12.43
CA VAL A 255 13.12 37.56 11.42
C VAL A 255 12.43 38.40 10.36
N ASP A 256 13.19 39.19 9.61
CA ASP A 256 12.62 39.90 8.47
C ASP A 256 12.27 38.95 7.30
N GLU A 257 11.43 39.46 6.40
CA GLU A 257 10.98 38.73 5.21
C GLU A 257 12.15 38.21 4.35
N THR A 258 13.23 38.97 4.23
CA THR A 258 14.36 38.58 3.38
C THR A 258 15.13 37.40 3.96
N LEU A 259 15.33 37.39 5.28
CA LEU A 259 15.99 36.28 5.97
C LEU A 259 15.13 35.01 5.95
N ALA A 260 13.82 35.15 6.15
CA ALA A 260 12.88 34.03 6.05
C ALA A 260 12.87 33.42 4.65
N GLN A 261 12.85 34.25 3.61
CA GLN A 261 12.91 33.79 2.22
C GLN A 261 14.22 33.07 1.88
N LEU A 262 15.36 33.53 2.44
CA LEU A 262 16.65 32.86 2.26
C LEU A 262 16.66 31.47 2.89
N LEU A 263 16.12 31.32 4.11
CA LEU A 263 15.98 30.00 4.75
C LEU A 263 15.15 29.04 3.88
N VAL A 264 13.99 29.49 3.38
CA VAL A 264 13.17 28.63 2.52
C VAL A 264 13.86 28.31 1.19
N ALA A 265 14.60 29.26 0.62
CA ALA A 265 15.33 29.07 -0.64
C ALA A 265 16.44 28.03 -0.53
N GLU A 266 17.10 27.97 0.63
CA GLU A 266 18.13 26.96 0.96
C GLU A 266 17.53 25.59 1.33
N GLY A 267 16.20 25.50 1.42
CA GLY A 267 15.48 24.24 1.54
C GLY A 267 14.88 23.95 2.90
N PHE A 268 15.02 24.85 3.88
CA PHE A 268 14.43 24.69 5.20
C PHE A 268 12.89 24.67 5.11
N GLY A 269 12.30 23.55 5.48
CA GLY A 269 10.86 23.28 5.39
C GLY A 269 10.10 23.42 6.70
N SER A 270 10.79 23.29 7.83
CA SER A 270 10.20 23.22 9.17
C SER A 270 11.08 23.92 10.22
N LEU A 271 10.50 24.21 11.40
CA LEU A 271 11.26 24.82 12.51
C LEU A 271 12.25 23.83 13.11
N GLU A 272 11.89 22.55 13.08
CA GLU A 272 12.68 21.42 13.56
C GLU A 272 13.98 21.30 12.75
N GLU A 273 13.93 21.43 11.43
CA GLU A 273 15.13 21.45 10.58
C GLU A 273 16.06 22.60 10.98
N VAL A 274 15.53 23.81 11.19
CA VAL A 274 16.36 24.95 11.61
C VAL A 274 16.96 24.73 12.99
N ALA A 275 16.20 24.17 13.94
CA ALA A 275 16.65 23.97 15.32
C ALA A 275 17.74 22.90 15.46
N TYR A 276 17.69 21.83 14.65
CA TYR A 276 18.52 20.64 14.86
C TYR A 276 19.60 20.39 13.81
N VAL A 277 19.62 21.15 12.71
CA VAL A 277 20.70 21.07 11.71
C VAL A 277 22.04 21.52 12.31
N GLY A 278 23.16 21.19 11.66
CA GLY A 278 24.46 21.76 12.04
C GLY A 278 24.48 23.28 11.84
N VAL A 279 25.01 24.03 12.82
CA VAL A 279 25.15 25.51 12.73
C VAL A 279 25.88 25.92 11.44
N ASP A 280 26.89 25.15 11.04
CA ASP A 280 27.70 25.38 9.84
C ASP A 280 26.85 25.38 8.54
N GLU A 281 25.75 24.62 8.49
CA GLU A 281 24.87 24.57 7.30
C GLU A 281 24.08 25.87 7.17
N ILE A 282 23.58 26.41 8.28
CA ILE A 282 22.88 27.70 8.30
C ILE A 282 23.88 28.85 8.06
N ALA A 283 25.07 28.77 8.64
CA ALA A 283 26.12 29.77 8.44
C ALA A 283 26.65 29.79 6.99
N SER A 284 26.47 28.69 6.24
CA SER A 284 26.87 28.61 4.83
C SER A 284 25.97 29.41 3.88
N ILE A 285 24.79 29.84 4.35
CA ILE A 285 23.85 30.64 3.57
C ILE A 285 24.47 32.00 3.28
N GLU A 286 24.34 32.47 2.03
CA GLU A 286 24.90 33.76 1.63
C GLU A 286 24.32 34.90 2.47
N GLY A 287 25.19 35.60 3.21
CA GLY A 287 24.82 36.71 4.07
C GLY A 287 24.61 36.33 5.55
N PHE A 288 24.80 35.07 5.92
CA PHE A 288 24.73 34.59 7.30
C PHE A 288 26.13 34.44 7.88
N ASP A 289 26.26 34.58 9.19
CA ASP A 289 27.46 34.27 9.95
C ASP A 289 27.15 33.28 11.09
N ASP A 290 28.19 32.74 11.71
CA ASP A 290 28.05 31.73 12.78
C ASP A 290 27.21 32.25 13.96
N ASP A 291 27.31 33.55 14.25
CA ASP A 291 26.57 34.20 15.33
C ASP A 291 25.07 34.27 15.01
N LEU A 292 24.70 34.71 13.79
CA LEU A 292 23.32 34.73 13.33
C LEU A 292 22.74 33.32 13.22
N ALA A 293 23.51 32.37 12.71
CA ALA A 293 23.10 30.98 12.62
C ALA A 293 22.75 30.41 14.01
N ALA A 294 23.64 30.60 15.00
CA ALA A 294 23.40 30.18 16.38
C ALA A 294 22.17 30.89 17.00
N GLU A 295 21.97 32.18 16.69
CA GLU A 295 20.79 32.92 17.13
C GLU A 295 19.51 32.34 16.54
N LEU A 296 19.47 32.05 15.25
CA LEU A 296 18.32 31.45 14.58
C LEU A 296 17.98 30.08 15.16
N GLN A 297 18.97 29.25 15.46
CA GLN A 297 18.74 27.96 16.13
C GLN A 297 18.16 28.13 17.53
N SER A 298 18.69 29.08 18.31
CA SER A 298 18.16 29.40 19.64
C SER A 298 16.70 29.83 19.54
N ARG A 299 16.37 30.72 18.61
CA ARG A 299 14.99 31.18 18.39
C ARG A 299 14.07 30.08 17.90
N ALA A 300 14.55 29.20 17.02
CA ALA A 300 13.78 28.04 16.56
C ALA A 300 13.46 27.09 17.74
N THR A 301 14.45 26.80 18.58
CA THR A 301 14.27 25.98 19.79
C THR A 301 13.28 26.62 20.75
N GLU A 302 13.42 27.92 21.02
CA GLU A 302 12.48 28.67 21.86
C GLU A 302 11.06 28.70 21.28
N ALA A 303 10.91 28.78 19.95
CA ALA A 303 9.62 28.72 19.29
C ALA A 303 8.96 27.34 19.43
N LEU A 304 9.75 26.27 19.30
CA LEU A 304 9.29 24.89 19.55
C LEU A 304 8.85 24.72 21.01
N ASP A 305 9.65 25.18 21.97
CA ASP A 305 9.31 25.13 23.41
C ASP A 305 8.04 25.94 23.73
N ARG A 306 7.89 27.11 23.11
CA ARG A 306 6.69 27.95 23.24
C ARG A 306 5.45 27.25 22.66
N ARG A 307 5.61 26.56 21.54
CA ARG A 307 4.54 25.77 20.92
C ARG A 307 4.15 24.58 21.79
N GLU A 308 5.13 23.85 22.32
CA GLU A 308 4.88 22.74 23.24
C GLU A 308 4.19 23.18 24.53
N SER A 309 4.65 24.26 25.15
CA SER A 309 4.03 24.81 26.37
C SER A 309 2.60 25.27 26.12
N THR A 310 2.34 25.95 25.00
CA THR A 310 0.98 26.35 24.60
C THR A 310 0.08 25.13 24.41
N ASN A 311 0.57 24.10 23.70
CA ASN A 311 -0.17 22.86 23.51
C ASN A 311 -0.43 22.14 24.85
N ARG A 312 0.54 22.12 25.76
CA ARG A 312 0.39 21.54 27.11
C ARG A 312 -0.66 22.27 27.93
N GLU A 313 -0.70 23.60 27.87
CA GLU A 313 -1.74 24.41 28.52
C GLU A 313 -3.12 24.13 27.92
N GLU A 314 -3.21 24.06 26.59
CA GLU A 314 -4.44 23.72 25.90
C GLU A 314 -4.92 22.30 26.26
N ARG A 315 -4.02 21.31 26.28
CA ARG A 315 -4.28 19.93 26.71
C ARG A 315 -4.88 19.91 28.12
N ARG A 316 -4.26 20.60 29.07
CA ARG A 316 -4.75 20.72 30.45
C ARG A 316 -6.11 21.40 30.52
N SER A 317 -6.34 22.43 29.71
CA SER A 317 -7.64 23.13 29.65
C SER A 317 -8.77 22.24 29.12
N LEU A 318 -8.44 21.31 28.21
CA LEU A 318 -9.36 20.31 27.66
C LEU A 318 -9.63 19.17 28.66
N GLY A 319 -8.83 19.06 29.73
CA GLY A 319 -8.96 18.05 30.77
C GLY A 319 -8.43 16.68 30.34
N VAL A 320 -7.44 16.65 29.44
CA VAL A 320 -6.76 15.41 29.02
C VAL A 320 -5.76 15.01 30.11
N ASP A 321 -5.81 13.75 30.52
CA ASP A 321 -4.98 13.19 31.59
C ASP A 321 -3.48 13.26 31.25
N ASP A 322 -2.66 13.48 32.27
CA ASP A 322 -1.19 13.45 32.17
C ASP A 322 -0.69 12.03 31.86
N ALA A 323 -1.46 11.00 32.23
CA ALA A 323 -1.12 9.61 31.90
C ALA A 323 -1.02 9.35 30.39
N LEU A 324 -1.83 10.05 29.58
CA LEU A 324 -1.74 9.97 28.12
C LEU A 324 -0.43 10.57 27.58
N ALA A 325 0.15 11.55 28.26
CA ALA A 325 1.40 12.18 27.86
C ALA A 325 2.63 11.28 28.09
N ALA A 326 2.49 10.23 28.91
CA ALA A 326 3.54 9.25 29.14
C ALA A 326 3.59 8.14 28.07
N LEU A 327 2.60 8.07 27.17
CA LEU A 327 2.54 7.06 26.13
C LEU A 327 3.58 7.33 25.02
N PRO A 328 4.15 6.26 24.43
CA PRO A 328 5.10 6.41 23.33
C PRO A 328 4.44 7.03 22.10
N HIS A 329 5.23 7.74 21.29
CA HIS A 329 4.84 8.37 20.01
C HIS A 329 3.78 9.48 20.08
N LEU A 330 3.31 9.87 21.27
CA LEU A 330 2.40 11.01 21.44
C LEU A 330 3.16 12.29 21.78
N ASN A 331 2.90 13.36 21.04
CA ASN A 331 3.36 14.72 21.36
C ASN A 331 2.21 15.57 21.92
N GLU A 332 2.53 16.72 22.52
CA GLU A 332 1.51 17.60 23.14
C GLU A 332 0.45 18.07 22.12
N ALA A 333 0.82 18.26 20.84
CA ALA A 333 -0.12 18.64 19.79
C ALA A 333 -1.15 17.52 19.51
N MET A 334 -0.71 16.26 19.46
CA MET A 334 -1.59 15.09 19.30
C MET A 334 -2.54 14.97 20.49
N LEU A 335 -2.05 15.18 21.71
CA LEU A 335 -2.88 15.13 22.92
C LEU A 335 -3.98 16.21 22.94
N VAL A 336 -3.69 17.41 22.45
CA VAL A 336 -4.71 18.46 22.24
C VAL A 336 -5.77 17.98 21.24
N THR A 337 -5.36 17.34 20.14
CA THR A 337 -6.29 16.82 19.13
C THR A 337 -7.18 15.69 19.69
N LEU A 338 -6.62 14.78 20.49
CA LEU A 338 -7.38 13.77 21.23
C LEU A 338 -8.39 14.44 22.17
N GLY A 339 -7.96 15.45 22.93
CA GLY A 339 -8.84 16.21 23.83
C GLY A 339 -10.01 16.90 23.13
N LYS A 340 -9.77 17.48 21.95
CA LYS A 340 -10.81 18.10 21.10
C LYS A 340 -11.80 17.05 20.56
N ALA A 341 -11.34 15.83 20.30
CA ALA A 341 -12.18 14.70 19.92
C ALA A 341 -12.92 14.06 21.10
N GLY A 342 -12.65 14.49 22.34
CA GLY A 342 -13.27 13.98 23.55
C GLY A 342 -12.57 12.78 24.18
N ILE A 343 -11.40 12.39 23.68
CA ILE A 343 -10.56 11.32 24.23
C ILE A 343 -9.64 11.97 25.27
N LYS A 344 -9.89 11.70 26.55
CA LYS A 344 -9.23 12.41 27.65
C LYS A 344 -8.53 11.51 28.64
N THR A 345 -8.86 10.22 28.66
CA THR A 345 -8.31 9.24 29.60
C THR A 345 -7.64 8.08 28.86
N LEU A 346 -6.87 7.27 29.60
CA LEU A 346 -6.31 6.02 29.05
C LEU A 346 -7.42 5.08 28.58
N ASP A 347 -8.55 5.02 29.29
CA ASP A 347 -9.73 4.23 28.92
C ASP A 347 -10.30 4.65 27.57
N ASP A 348 -10.51 5.96 27.37
CA ASP A 348 -11.07 6.49 26.13
C ASP A 348 -10.18 6.15 24.91
N LEU A 349 -8.86 6.15 25.12
CA LEU A 349 -7.88 5.82 24.08
C LEU A 349 -7.80 4.30 23.86
N ALA A 350 -7.86 3.50 24.93
CA ALA A 350 -7.78 2.04 24.89
C ALA A 350 -8.97 1.38 24.18
N ASP A 351 -10.13 2.02 24.24
CA ASP A 351 -11.36 1.60 23.56
C ASP A 351 -11.30 1.75 22.03
N LEU A 352 -10.40 2.59 21.51
CA LEU A 352 -10.27 2.80 20.07
C LEU A 352 -9.63 1.61 19.37
N ALA A 353 -10.03 1.40 18.12
CA ALA A 353 -9.26 0.61 17.18
C ALA A 353 -8.12 1.45 16.58
N THR A 354 -7.05 0.77 16.13
CA THR A 354 -5.92 1.42 15.45
C THR A 354 -6.38 2.26 14.27
N ASP A 355 -7.30 1.75 13.45
CA ASP A 355 -7.88 2.49 12.33
C ASP A 355 -8.60 3.78 12.80
N GLU A 356 -9.31 3.76 13.93
CA GLU A 356 -10.00 4.94 14.46
C GLU A 356 -9.04 5.99 15.01
N LEU A 357 -7.81 5.60 15.34
CA LEU A 357 -6.76 6.51 15.78
C LEU A 357 -6.02 7.12 14.59
N ILE A 358 -5.53 6.31 13.65
CA ILE A 358 -4.53 6.76 12.67
C ILE A 358 -5.00 6.79 11.21
N GLN A 359 -6.21 6.30 10.89
CA GLN A 359 -6.63 6.17 9.50
C GLN A 359 -6.67 7.53 8.80
N LYS A 360 -5.83 7.72 7.77
CA LYS A 360 -5.87 8.95 6.98
C LYS A 360 -7.26 9.13 6.35
N LYS A 361 -7.81 10.34 6.48
CA LYS A 361 -9.07 10.70 5.82
C LYS A 361 -8.90 10.54 4.31
N ARG A 362 -9.69 9.68 3.68
CA ARG A 362 -9.69 9.56 2.21
C ARG A 362 -10.16 10.90 1.63
N GLN A 363 -9.27 11.62 0.96
CA GLN A 363 -9.70 12.70 0.08
C GLN A 363 -10.55 12.08 -1.03
N GLU A 364 -11.87 12.34 -1.03
CA GLU A 364 -12.74 11.93 -2.12
C GLU A 364 -12.35 12.69 -3.40
N GLN A 365 -11.38 12.17 -4.15
CA GLN A 365 -11.30 12.49 -5.57
C GLN A 365 -12.44 11.74 -6.28
N ARG A 366 -13.60 12.38 -6.43
CA ARG A 366 -14.24 12.66 -7.74
C ARG A 366 -15.74 12.98 -7.69
N ARG A 367 -16.08 13.98 -8.51
CA ARG A 367 -17.35 14.21 -9.24
C ARG A 367 -18.34 13.03 -9.12
N ARG A 368 -19.30 13.17 -8.21
CA ARG A 368 -20.47 12.29 -8.09
C ARG A 368 -21.48 12.62 -9.20
N ALA A 369 -22.13 11.59 -9.73
CA ALA A 369 -23.43 11.78 -10.35
C ALA A 369 -24.46 12.12 -9.25
N GLU A 370 -25.37 13.05 -9.51
CA GLU A 370 -26.27 13.68 -8.53
C GLU A 370 -27.17 12.70 -7.75
N ASP A 371 -27.35 11.46 -8.23
CA ASP A 371 -28.31 10.47 -7.71
C ASP A 371 -27.72 9.30 -6.88
N ALA A 372 -26.44 9.34 -6.48
CA ALA A 372 -25.88 8.27 -5.63
C ALA A 372 -26.27 8.43 -4.14
N PRO A 373 -26.67 7.36 -3.41
CA PRO A 373 -26.96 7.45 -1.97
C PRO A 373 -25.75 7.97 -1.21
N LYS A 374 -25.91 8.97 -0.34
CA LYS A 374 -24.82 9.53 0.49
C LYS A 374 -24.16 8.39 1.28
N ARG A 375 -22.88 8.13 1.03
CA ARG A 375 -22.08 7.26 1.91
C ARG A 375 -21.88 7.99 3.23
N VAL A 376 -21.76 7.24 4.32
CA VAL A 376 -21.29 7.76 5.61
C VAL A 376 -19.96 8.47 5.34
N GLU A 377 -19.85 9.74 5.75
CA GLU A 377 -18.62 10.51 5.59
C GLU A 377 -17.47 9.76 6.27
N ASP A 378 -16.41 9.48 5.51
CA ASP A 378 -15.18 8.93 6.04
C ASP A 378 -14.54 10.01 6.91
N LYS A 379 -14.72 9.91 8.22
CA LYS A 379 -14.25 10.93 9.17
C LYS A 379 -12.72 10.86 9.35
N GLY A 380 -12.06 9.80 8.88
CA GLY A 380 -10.69 9.50 9.23
C GLY A 380 -10.54 9.15 10.71
N GLY A 381 -9.35 8.69 11.09
CA GLY A 381 -8.94 8.54 12.47
C GLY A 381 -8.56 9.88 13.10
N VAL A 382 -8.67 9.96 14.43
CA VAL A 382 -8.52 11.21 15.19
C VAL A 382 -7.13 11.85 15.02
N LEU A 383 -6.08 11.04 14.93
CA LEU A 383 -4.70 11.45 14.68
C LEU A 383 -4.26 11.19 13.23
N GLY A 384 -5.19 10.99 12.29
CA GLY A 384 -4.87 10.67 10.91
C GLY A 384 -4.05 11.74 10.17
N GLU A 385 -3.99 12.96 10.68
CA GLU A 385 -3.20 14.07 10.10
C GLU A 385 -1.71 14.01 10.47
N TYR A 386 -1.32 13.23 11.48
CA TYR A 386 0.06 13.19 11.99
C TYR A 386 0.94 12.08 11.39
N GLY A 387 0.44 11.36 10.38
CA GLY A 387 1.27 10.40 9.63
C GLY A 387 1.74 9.16 10.40
N LEU A 388 1.14 8.83 11.54
CA LEU A 388 1.49 7.65 12.33
C LEU A 388 1.32 6.35 11.52
N SER A 389 2.31 5.46 11.62
CA SER A 389 2.23 4.12 11.01
C SER A 389 1.27 3.20 11.77
N GLU A 390 0.81 2.12 11.12
CA GLU A 390 -0.02 1.09 11.76
C GLU A 390 0.66 0.44 12.97
N ALA A 391 1.98 0.27 12.91
CA ALA A 391 2.77 -0.23 14.04
C ALA A 391 2.75 0.74 15.22
N GLN A 392 2.99 2.04 14.98
CA GLN A 392 2.95 3.07 16.02
C GLN A 392 1.54 3.23 16.61
N GLY A 393 0.50 3.23 15.76
CA GLY A 393 -0.88 3.27 16.21
C GLY A 393 -1.24 2.07 17.10
N ASN A 394 -0.82 0.86 16.70
CA ASN A 394 -0.99 -0.34 17.52
C ASN A 394 -0.25 -0.21 18.87
N GLU A 395 0.98 0.30 18.86
CA GLU A 395 1.77 0.47 20.08
C GLU A 395 1.12 1.47 21.06
N ILE A 396 0.60 2.61 20.56
CA ILE A 396 -0.13 3.59 21.36
C ILE A 396 -1.36 2.95 22.02
N ILE A 397 -2.18 2.23 21.25
CA ILE A 397 -3.40 1.59 21.77
C ILE A 397 -3.07 0.49 22.78
N MET A 398 -2.05 -0.33 22.51
CA MET A 398 -1.63 -1.39 23.42
C MET A 398 -1.02 -0.83 24.71
N ALA A 399 -0.23 0.24 24.63
CA ALA A 399 0.30 0.93 25.79
C ALA A 399 -0.82 1.56 26.62
N ALA A 400 -1.85 2.14 25.98
CA ALA A 400 -3.04 2.59 26.69
C ALA A 400 -3.75 1.42 27.38
N ARG A 401 -3.93 0.27 26.72
CA ARG A 401 -4.56 -0.92 27.32
C ARG A 401 -3.77 -1.55 28.45
N ALA A 402 -2.46 -1.34 28.52
CA ALA A 402 -1.61 -1.90 29.57
C ALA A 402 -2.10 -1.53 30.97
N HIS A 403 -2.69 -0.33 31.14
CA HIS A 403 -3.24 0.11 32.41
C HIS A 403 -4.43 -0.74 32.91
N TRP A 404 -5.13 -1.46 32.03
CA TRP A 404 -6.17 -2.43 32.42
C TRP A 404 -5.60 -3.69 33.09
N PHE A 405 -4.30 -3.93 32.91
CA PHE A 405 -3.61 -5.13 33.38
C PHE A 405 -2.65 -4.83 34.55
N GLU A 406 -2.61 -3.59 35.06
CA GLU A 406 -1.73 -3.20 36.19
C GLU A 406 -2.06 -3.93 37.52
N ASP A 407 -3.25 -4.56 37.63
CA ASP A 407 -3.67 -5.36 38.78
C ASP A 407 -3.42 -6.88 38.64
N GLU A 408 -2.88 -7.36 37.51
CA GLU A 408 -2.42 -8.76 37.41
C GLU A 408 -0.94 -8.83 37.84
N PRO A 409 -0.58 -9.67 38.84
CA PRO A 409 0.82 -9.93 39.11
C PRO A 409 1.44 -10.45 37.82
N THR A 410 2.42 -9.71 37.32
CA THR A 410 3.26 -10.14 36.21
C THR A 410 3.76 -11.53 36.53
N ALA A 411 3.29 -12.53 35.78
CA ALA A 411 3.90 -13.84 35.76
C ALA A 411 5.31 -13.64 35.21
N GLU A 412 6.26 -13.41 36.12
CA GLU A 412 7.68 -13.46 35.81
C GLU A 412 7.96 -14.79 35.13
N ALA A 413 8.69 -14.68 34.03
CA ALA A 413 9.18 -15.74 33.17
C ALA A 413 9.51 -17.06 33.92
N ASP A 414 8.67 -18.07 33.75
CA ASP A 414 9.09 -19.47 33.85
C ASP A 414 9.94 -19.80 32.62
N ALA A 415 11.17 -19.31 32.64
CA ALA A 415 12.23 -19.67 31.70
C ALA A 415 13.48 -20.15 32.45
N GLU A 416 13.31 -20.97 33.49
CA GLU A 416 14.39 -21.78 34.08
C GLU A 416 13.83 -23.12 34.58
N ASP A 417 13.68 -24.10 33.68
CA ASP A 417 14.20 -25.46 33.87
C ASP A 417 13.88 -26.33 32.63
N ALA A 418 14.80 -26.31 31.66
CA ALA A 418 14.91 -27.40 30.70
C ALA A 418 16.07 -28.28 31.17
N PRO A 419 15.84 -29.54 31.60
CA PRO A 419 16.94 -30.39 32.01
C PRO A 419 17.80 -30.72 30.80
N ALA A 420 19.09 -30.40 30.91
CA ALA A 420 20.12 -30.77 29.97
C ALA A 420 20.08 -32.29 29.73
N ALA A 421 19.80 -32.70 28.49
CA ALA A 421 19.95 -34.07 28.05
C ALA A 421 21.44 -34.41 28.03
N ASP A 422 21.86 -35.17 29.02
CA ASP A 422 23.18 -35.74 29.18
C ASP A 422 23.48 -36.69 28.00
N ALA A 423 24.60 -36.43 27.33
CA ALA A 423 25.18 -37.28 26.31
C ALA A 423 26.37 -38.01 26.93
N SER A 424 26.13 -39.24 27.41
CA SER A 424 27.15 -40.25 27.69
C SER A 424 26.62 -41.60 27.21
N GLU A 425 27.14 -42.08 26.09
CA GLU A 425 28.07 -43.22 26.02
C GLU A 425 27.48 -44.52 26.58
N GLU A 426 27.01 -45.40 25.67
CA GLU A 426 26.99 -46.82 25.94
C GLU A 426 27.56 -47.59 24.75
N LYS A 427 28.74 -48.18 24.99
CA LYS A 427 29.38 -49.21 24.19
C LYS A 427 28.78 -50.58 24.56
N ASP A 428 28.69 -51.42 23.53
CA ASP A 428 28.82 -52.89 23.53
C ASP A 428 27.83 -53.74 24.35
N ALA A 429 26.90 -54.38 23.62
CA ALA A 429 26.67 -55.83 23.63
C ALA A 429 25.95 -56.30 22.35
#